data_AF-A0A6C0INU3-F1
#
_entry.id   AF-A0A6C0INU3-F1
#
_cell.length_a   1.000
_cell.length_b   1.000
_cell.length_c   1.000
_cell.angle_alpha   90.00
_cell.angle_beta   90.00
_cell.angle_gamma   90.00
#
_symmetry.space_group_name_H-M   'P 1'
#
loop_
_entity.id
_entity.type
_entity.pdbx_description
1 polymer ?
#
loop_
_entity_poly.entity_id
_entity_poly.type
_entity_poly.pdbx_seq_one_letter_code
_entity_poly.pdbx_strand_id
1 'polypeptide(L)'
;MNKSNEKEIDMYFHSAFRNVGLYTSLSFGALAYSRVYRGKTPMYDAILISISLLFLLLSFTMNYILNGDIKQYLEHNPDQKKENIYLMLTHAVYVTHGVLLSLGIGTLAINYLIK
;
A
#
# COMPACT_ATOMS: atom_id res chain seq x y z
N MET A 1 -0.37 -22.41 22.66
CA MET A 1 0.51 -21.46 21.95
C MET A 1 1.52 -20.88 22.94
N ASN A 2 2.81 -20.78 22.58
CA ASN A 2 3.77 -20.11 23.47
C ASN A 2 3.59 -18.60 23.32
N LYS A 3 3.53 -17.86 24.44
CA LYS A 3 3.30 -16.41 24.48
C LYS A 3 4.35 -15.62 23.67
N SER A 4 5.50 -16.22 23.36
CA SER A 4 6.53 -15.64 22.48
C SER A 4 6.07 -15.51 21.04
N ASN A 5 5.41 -16.53 20.46
CA ASN A 5 5.07 -16.55 19.04
C ASN A 5 3.96 -15.53 18.70
N GLU A 6 3.00 -15.33 19.60
CA GLU A 6 1.97 -14.28 19.47
C GLU A 6 2.61 -12.89 19.39
N LYS A 7 3.55 -12.63 20.30
CA LYS A 7 4.23 -11.34 20.38
C LYS A 7 5.08 -11.06 19.13
N GLU A 8 5.72 -12.09 18.59
CA GLU A 8 6.52 -11.99 17.37
C GLU A 8 5.67 -11.63 16.16
N ILE A 9 4.51 -12.27 16.00
CA ILE A 9 3.55 -11.96 14.92
C ILE A 9 2.96 -10.57 15.08
N ASP A 10 2.57 -10.18 16.29
CA ASP A 10 2.07 -8.82 16.56
C ASP A 10 3.11 -7.76 16.17
N MET A 11 4.37 -7.97 16.55
CA MET A 11 5.48 -7.07 16.20
C MET A 11 5.76 -7.04 14.70
N TYR A 12 5.73 -8.20 14.05
CA TYR A 12 5.89 -8.32 12.60
C TYR A 12 4.78 -7.57 11.86
N PHE A 13 3.53 -7.84 12.22
CA PHE A 13 2.36 -7.18 11.63
C PHE A 13 2.43 -5.66 11.80
N HIS A 14 2.69 -5.17 13.01
CA HIS A 14 2.81 -3.74 13.25
C HIS A 14 3.93 -3.09 12.42
N SER A 15 5.08 -3.75 12.31
CA SER A 15 6.23 -3.24 11.55
C SER A 15 5.96 -3.21 10.04
N ALA A 16 5.43 -4.31 9.50
CA ALA A 16 5.08 -4.44 8.09
C ALA A 16 3.96 -3.46 7.71
N PHE A 17 2.89 -3.39 8.52
CA PHE A 17 1.76 -2.49 8.28
C PHE A 17 2.19 -1.02 8.34
N ARG A 18 3.12 -0.65 9.24
CA ARG A 18 3.72 0.69 9.25
C ARG A 18 4.46 1.00 7.95
N ASN A 19 5.21 0.05 7.40
CA ASN A 19 5.92 0.24 6.13
C ASN A 19 4.94 0.43 4.97
N VAL A 20 3.84 -0.34 4.96
CA VAL A 20 2.73 -0.15 4.02
C VAL A 20 2.19 1.28 4.12
N GLY A 21 1.89 1.76 5.33
CA GLY A 21 1.45 3.15 5.57
C GLY A 21 2.47 4.21 5.15
N LEU A 22 3.76 3.99 5.40
CA LEU A 22 4.84 4.91 5.03
C LEU A 22 4.93 5.09 3.51
N TYR A 23 4.95 3.98 2.74
CA TYR A 23 4.98 4.06 1.28
C TYR A 23 3.71 4.66 0.69
N THR A 24 2.55 4.38 1.29
CA THR A 24 1.28 5.04 0.91
C THR A 24 1.36 6.56 1.12
N SER A 25 1.94 7.00 2.24
CA SER A 25 2.07 8.42 2.57
C SER A 25 3.03 9.13 1.63
N LEU A 26 4.16 8.50 1.29
CA LEU A 26 5.11 9.01 0.29
C LEU A 26 4.47 9.08 -1.10
N SER A 27 3.66 8.09 -1.47
CA SER A 27 2.89 8.10 -2.71
C SER A 27 1.94 9.31 -2.77
N PHE A 28 1.17 9.56 -1.71
CA PHE A 28 0.29 10.73 -1.65
C PHE A 28 1.06 12.05 -1.62
N GLY A 29 2.20 12.11 -0.93
CA GLY A 29 3.07 13.29 -0.93
C GLY A 29 3.57 13.63 -2.33
N ALA A 30 4.08 12.64 -3.07
CA ALA A 30 4.52 12.83 -4.46
C ALA A 30 3.37 13.27 -5.38
N LEU A 31 2.18 12.67 -5.22
CA LEU A 31 1.00 13.04 -6.01
C LEU A 31 0.50 14.45 -5.69
N ALA A 32 0.48 14.84 -4.42
CA ALA A 32 0.08 16.18 -4.00
C ALA A 32 1.08 17.22 -4.53
N TYR A 33 2.38 16.92 -4.47
CA TYR A 33 3.42 17.78 -5.00
C TYR A 33 3.35 17.92 -6.52
N SER A 34 2.99 16.85 -7.25
CA SER A 34 2.78 16.88 -8.70
C SER A 34 1.73 17.95 -9.10
N ARG A 35 0.64 18.06 -8.33
CA ARG A 35 -0.43 19.04 -8.59
C ARG A 35 0.04 20.49 -8.54
N VAL A 36 1.08 20.81 -7.78
CA VAL A 36 1.66 22.17 -7.72
C VAL A 36 2.35 22.55 -9.04
N TYR A 37 2.89 21.56 -9.75
CA TYR A 37 3.59 21.73 -11.03
C TYR A 37 2.71 21.49 -12.26
N ARG A 38 1.48 21.02 -12.05
CA ARG A 38 0.51 20.78 -13.13
C ARG A 38 0.28 22.06 -13.93
N GLY A 39 0.46 21.96 -15.25
CA GLY A 39 0.31 23.09 -16.18
C GLY A 39 1.49 24.08 -16.22
N LYS A 40 2.43 24.03 -15.26
CA LYS A 40 3.65 24.85 -15.29
C LYS A 40 4.78 24.12 -16.00
N THR A 41 5.11 22.92 -15.50
CA THR A 41 6.19 22.09 -16.03
C THR A 41 5.67 20.65 -16.17
N PRO A 42 5.09 20.31 -17.35
CA PRO A 42 4.42 19.03 -17.57
C PRO A 42 5.30 17.81 -17.29
N MET A 43 6.61 17.92 -17.57
CA MET A 43 7.59 16.87 -17.29
C MET A 43 7.72 16.57 -15.79
N TYR A 44 7.73 17.60 -14.93
CA TYR A 44 7.85 17.43 -13.49
C TYR A 44 6.59 16.81 -12.88
N ASP A 45 5.40 17.23 -13.34
CA ASP A 45 4.13 16.61 -12.91
C ASP A 45 4.09 15.12 -13.32
N ALA A 46 4.50 14.76 -14.55
CA ALA A 46 4.55 13.37 -15.00
C ALA A 46 5.52 12.51 -14.18
N ILE A 47 6.73 13.01 -13.91
CA ILE A 47 7.74 12.30 -13.09
C ILE A 47 7.22 12.09 -11.67
N LEU A 48 6.62 13.11 -11.05
CA LEU A 48 6.09 13.02 -9.69
C LEU A 48 4.90 12.05 -9.59
N ILE A 49 4.01 12.03 -10.58
CA ILE A 49 2.95 11.01 -10.67
C ILE A 49 3.55 9.60 -10.80
N SER A 50 4.63 9.46 -11.60
CA SER A 50 5.31 8.17 -11.76
C SER A 50 5.96 7.70 -10.46
N ILE A 51 6.62 8.59 -9.73
CA ILE A 51 7.19 8.32 -8.40
C ILE A 51 6.09 7.94 -7.40
N SER A 52 4.94 8.64 -7.45
CA SER A 52 3.77 8.30 -6.63
C SER A 52 3.28 6.88 -6.89
N LEU A 53 3.17 6.49 -8.16
CA LEU A 53 2.77 5.14 -8.56
C LEU A 53 3.78 4.07 -8.11
N LEU A 54 5.08 4.36 -8.20
CA LEU A 54 6.13 3.46 -7.72
C LEU A 54 6.02 3.21 -6.21
N PHE A 55 5.86 4.25 -5.40
CA PHE A 55 5.68 4.07 -3.95
C PHE A 55 4.38 3.34 -3.62
N LEU A 56 3.31 3.58 -4.38
CA LEU A 56 2.05 2.86 -4.19
C LEU A 56 2.20 1.37 -4.52
N LEU A 57 2.97 1.03 -5.56
CA LEU A 57 3.26 -0.35 -5.94
C LEU A 57 4.14 -1.07 -4.91
N LEU A 58 5.12 -0.36 -4.31
CA LEU A 58 5.89 -0.88 -3.17
C LEU A 58 4.99 -1.15 -1.97
N SER A 59 4.09 -0.22 -1.66
CA SER A 59 3.11 -0.39 -0.58
C SER A 59 2.19 -1.58 -0.81
N PHE A 60 1.70 -1.74 -2.04
CA PHE A 60 0.85 -2.84 -2.46
C PHE A 60 1.55 -4.19 -2.34
N THR A 61 2.80 -4.29 -2.82
CA THR A 61 3.62 -5.52 -2.73
C THR A 61 3.86 -5.90 -1.28
N MET A 62 4.23 -4.94 -0.42
CA MET A 62 4.41 -5.18 1.00
C MET A 62 3.12 -5.68 1.68
N ASN A 63 1.97 -5.07 1.35
CA ASN A 63 0.68 -5.49 1.90
C ASN A 63 0.26 -6.89 1.39
N TYR A 64 0.61 -7.24 0.15
CA TYR A 64 0.36 -8.57 -0.40
C TYR A 64 1.17 -9.65 0.32
N ILE A 65 2.46 -9.39 0.57
CA ILE A 65 3.32 -10.30 1.35
C ILE A 65 2.78 -10.45 2.77
N LEU A 66 2.46 -9.34 3.44
CA LEU A 66 1.91 -9.35 4.79
C LEU A 66 0.61 -10.17 4.89
N ASN A 67 -0.30 -10.03 3.93
CA ASN A 67 -1.54 -10.81 3.90
C ASN A 67 -1.23 -12.32 3.75
N GLY A 68 -0.32 -12.68 2.85
CA GLY A 68 0.12 -14.06 2.67
C GLY A 68 0.68 -14.68 3.95
N ASP A 69 1.57 -13.96 4.63
CA ASP A 69 2.20 -14.44 5.87
C ASP A 69 1.18 -14.63 7.00
N ILE A 70 0.26 -13.67 7.18
CA ILE A 70 -0.81 -13.77 8.19
C ILE A 70 -1.77 -14.90 7.87
N LYS A 71 -2.14 -15.09 6.60
CA LYS A 71 -3.01 -16.18 6.19
C LYS A 71 -2.36 -17.54 6.44
N GLN A 72 -1.08 -17.69 6.09
CA GLN A 72 -0.35 -18.93 6.35
C GLN A 72 -0.24 -19.22 7.86
N TYR A 73 -0.03 -18.18 8.68
CA TYR A 73 0.01 -18.30 10.13
C TYR A 73 -1.33 -18.78 10.72
N LEU A 74 -2.44 -18.22 10.22
CA LEU A 74 -3.81 -18.55 10.62
C LEU A 74 -4.22 -19.98 10.27
N GLU A 75 -3.83 -20.47 9.09
CA GLU A 75 -4.09 -21.86 8.67
C GLU A 75 -3.47 -22.87 9.66
N HIS A 76 -2.38 -22.51 10.32
CA HIS A 76 -1.73 -23.34 11.34
C HIS A 76 -2.27 -23.10 12.76
N ASN A 77 -3.09 -22.05 13.00
CA ASN A 77 -3.59 -21.64 14.32
C ASN A 77 -5.03 -21.07 14.25
N PRO A 78 -6.07 -21.93 14.07
CA PRO A 78 -7.41 -21.49 13.66
C PRO A 78 -8.24 -20.70 14.71
N ASP A 79 -7.85 -20.65 15.98
CA ASP A 79 -8.68 -20.11 17.08
C ASP A 79 -8.42 -18.61 17.42
N GLN A 80 -7.77 -17.85 16.54
CA GLN A 80 -7.29 -16.49 16.85
C GLN A 80 -8.23 -15.39 16.30
N LYS A 81 -9.18 -14.93 17.13
CA LYS A 81 -10.09 -13.81 16.80
C LYS A 81 -9.36 -12.50 16.45
N LYS A 82 -8.17 -12.25 17.05
CA LYS A 82 -7.34 -11.07 16.76
C LYS A 82 -6.75 -11.10 15.35
N GLU A 83 -6.39 -12.27 14.85
CA GLU A 83 -5.73 -12.41 13.55
C GLU A 83 -6.71 -12.26 12.39
N ASN A 84 -8.00 -12.51 12.63
CA ASN A 84 -9.06 -12.18 11.67
C ASN A 84 -9.15 -10.65 11.41
N ILE A 85 -8.80 -9.82 12.40
CA ILE A 85 -8.72 -8.36 12.23
C ILE A 85 -7.53 -7.98 11.32
N TYR A 86 -6.40 -8.69 11.40
CA TYR A 86 -5.24 -8.47 10.54
C TYR A 86 -5.55 -8.76 9.07
N LEU A 87 -6.28 -9.85 8.79
CA LEU A 87 -6.77 -10.13 7.44
C LEU A 87 -7.74 -9.06 6.94
N MET A 88 -8.68 -8.63 7.78
CA MET A 88 -9.62 -7.56 7.41
C MET A 88 -8.89 -6.25 7.07
N LEU A 89 -7.90 -5.86 7.87
CA LEU A 89 -7.09 -4.66 7.65
C LEU A 89 -6.27 -4.75 6.36
N THR A 90 -5.53 -5.84 6.16
CA THR A 90 -4.71 -6.02 4.95
C THR A 90 -5.57 -6.07 3.69
N HIS A 91 -6.75 -6.71 3.75
CA HIS A 91 -7.70 -6.74 2.64
C HIS A 91 -8.27 -5.34 2.33
N ALA A 92 -8.67 -4.58 3.36
CA ALA A 92 -9.14 -3.21 3.17
C ALA A 92 -8.08 -2.33 2.51
N VAL A 93 -6.84 -2.41 2.97
CA VAL A 93 -5.71 -1.67 2.38
C VAL A 93 -5.46 -2.09 0.93
N TYR A 94 -5.52 -3.39 0.64
CA TYR A 94 -5.33 -3.93 -0.71
C TYR A 94 -6.36 -3.35 -1.70
N VAL A 95 -7.63 -3.32 -1.31
CA VAL A 95 -8.71 -2.72 -2.12
C VAL A 95 -8.44 -1.23 -2.34
N THR A 96 -8.07 -0.48 -1.29
CA THR A 96 -7.76 0.95 -1.45
C THR A 96 -6.58 1.21 -2.38
N HIS A 97 -5.49 0.43 -2.28
CA HIS A 97 -4.36 0.56 -3.19
C HIS A 97 -4.72 0.24 -4.63
N GLY A 98 -5.54 -0.79 -4.87
CA GLY A 98 -6.01 -1.13 -6.21
C GLY A 98 -6.79 0.01 -6.87
N VAL A 99 -7.69 0.65 -6.12
CA VAL A 99 -8.43 1.84 -6.57
C VAL A 99 -7.46 3.00 -6.86
N LEU A 100 -6.53 3.27 -5.96
CA LEU A 100 -5.57 4.37 -6.11
C LEU A 100 -4.62 4.17 -7.29
N LEU A 101 -4.13 2.95 -7.53
CA LEU A 101 -3.31 2.61 -8.69
C LEU A 101 -4.08 2.86 -9.98
N SER A 102 -5.33 2.41 -10.04
CA SER A 102 -6.21 2.62 -11.20
C SER A 102 -6.42 4.12 -11.47
N LEU A 103 -6.67 4.91 -10.44
CA LEU A 103 -6.83 6.37 -10.54
C LEU A 103 -5.54 7.08 -10.97
N GLY A 104 -4.38 6.67 -10.43
CA GLY A 104 -3.09 7.24 -10.76
C GLY A 104 -2.68 6.95 -12.21
N ILE A 105 -2.88 5.71 -12.67
CA ILE A 105 -2.66 5.31 -14.07
C ILE A 105 -3.61 6.08 -14.99
N GLY A 106 -4.90 6.17 -14.64
CA GLY A 106 -5.88 6.95 -15.40
C GLY A 106 -5.50 8.42 -15.53
N THR A 107 -5.01 9.02 -14.43
CA THR A 107 -4.53 10.41 -14.43
C THR A 107 -3.34 10.60 -15.37
N LEU A 108 -2.39 9.65 -15.39
CA LEU A 108 -1.23 9.70 -16.28
C LEU A 108 -1.67 9.54 -17.75
N ALA A 109 -2.51 8.55 -18.04
CA ALA A 109 -2.98 8.27 -19.39
C ALA A 109 -3.78 9.43 -19.99
N ILE A 110 -4.74 9.98 -19.25
CA ILE A 110 -5.59 11.10 -19.74
C ILE A 110 -4.75 12.35 -20.01
N ASN A 111 -3.83 12.70 -19.11
CA ASN A 111 -3.11 13.97 -19.23
C ASN A 111 -1.95 13.94 -20.23
N TYR A 112 -1.38 12.76 -20.52
CA TYR A 112 -0.13 12.65 -21.27
C TYR A 112 -0.16 11.70 -22.46
N LEU A 113 -1.09 10.75 -22.54
CA LEU A 113 -1.16 9.79 -23.65
C LEU A 113 -2.34 10.05 -24.59
N ILE A 114 -3.45 10.59 -24.09
CA ILE A 114 -4.70 10.79 -24.85
C ILE A 114 -4.87 12.26 -25.30
N LYS A 115 -3.91 13.12 -24.98
CA LYS A 115 -3.94 14.54 -25.37
C LYS A 115 -3.44 14.76 -26.79
#